data_AF-A8XSB5-F1
#
_entry.id   AF-A8XSB5-F1
#
_cell.length_a   1.000
_cell.length_b   1.000
_cell.length_c   1.000
_cell.angle_alpha   90.00
_cell.angle_beta   90.00
_cell.angle_gamma   90.00
#
_symmetry.space_group_name_H-M   'P 1'
#
loop_
_entity.id
_entity.type
_entity.pdbx_description
1 polymer ?
#
loop_
_entity_poly.entity_id
_entity_poly.type
_entity_poly.pdbx_seq_one_letter_code
_entity_poly.pdbx_strand_id
1 'polypeptide(L)'
;MRPIPRYDFIIPIFTFLSLIPTHLANPIDNGLVDSELIHECVTHKAVEVILLLDASGSIGDDTFKKQLSFAMHLASRLNISEEGSHMALIQYAETPKLEFSLGQFNHPTQLEWAIQRIEYQSGATNTGQALRLTLEKGLQGARTGIPKVAIVITDGQSQDDVSEPSQLLRDADVMVYAIGVTNLVNVHQLHQMTGNPVRVFTVESFEQLDRALADSLTWSMCKTEFRPGTPEIICGPDRIGVKASTKQPFEGNVFVMDHYHDEECRAGPEKFPDSRSIGLTVPFSACNVHRYRSLNPKGIFVEVSIVFMFHSLFMTKTDQTVKVQCFYMEADKHVTVPLSVRTSNSQNFRISIFLDF
;
A
#
# COMPACT_ATOMS: atom_id res chain seq x y z
N MET A 1 24.22 -72.68 11.95
CA MET A 1 24.24 -71.46 11.11
C MET A 1 22.82 -70.98 10.96
N ARG A 2 22.48 -69.86 11.62
CA ARG A 2 21.11 -69.29 11.66
C ARG A 2 20.95 -68.28 10.51
N PRO A 3 19.79 -68.21 9.83
CA PRO A 3 19.59 -67.28 8.74
C PRO A 3 19.29 -65.86 9.25
N ILE A 4 19.72 -64.87 8.47
CA ILE A 4 19.56 -63.43 8.70
C ILE A 4 18.20 -62.99 8.12
N PRO A 5 17.35 -62.23 8.83
CA PRO A 5 16.15 -61.63 8.23
C PRO A 5 16.46 -60.27 7.58
N ARG A 6 15.95 -60.07 6.36
CA ARG A 6 15.81 -58.75 5.71
C ARG A 6 14.58 -58.05 6.28
N TYR A 7 14.73 -56.78 6.64
CA TYR A 7 13.63 -55.87 6.97
C TYR A 7 13.26 -55.07 5.73
N ASP A 8 12.05 -55.27 5.21
CA ASP A 8 11.40 -54.39 4.24
C ASP A 8 10.54 -53.38 5.01
N PHE A 9 10.83 -52.08 4.88
CA PHE A 9 10.05 -51.00 5.46
C PHE A 9 8.95 -50.56 4.49
N ILE A 10 7.71 -50.71 4.92
CA ILE A 10 6.48 -50.21 4.30
C ILE A 10 6.28 -48.75 4.74
N ILE A 11 6.02 -47.83 3.80
CA ILE A 11 5.45 -46.50 4.10
C ILE A 11 4.04 -46.45 3.49
N PRO A 12 2.98 -46.20 4.28
CA PRO A 12 1.62 -46.10 3.78
C PRO A 12 1.37 -44.71 3.18
N ILE A 13 0.73 -44.67 2.02
CA ILE A 13 0.20 -43.44 1.41
C ILE A 13 -1.08 -43.08 2.17
N PHE A 14 -1.00 -42.09 3.05
CA PHE A 14 -2.18 -41.47 3.67
C PHE A 14 -2.82 -40.50 2.68
N THR A 15 -4.04 -40.83 2.27
CA THR A 15 -5.02 -39.87 1.73
C THR A 15 -5.44 -38.91 2.84
N PHE A 16 -5.22 -37.61 2.64
CA PHE A 16 -5.89 -36.56 3.40
C PHE A 16 -6.76 -35.73 2.46
N LEU A 17 -8.06 -35.74 2.76
CA LEU A 17 -9.05 -34.83 2.22
C LEU A 17 -8.93 -33.47 2.94
N SER A 18 -9.35 -32.42 2.24
CA SER A 18 -9.91 -31.15 2.74
C SER A 18 -8.96 -29.96 2.99
N LEU A 19 -9.22 -28.93 2.16
CA LEU A 19 -9.51 -27.51 2.48
C LEU A 19 -8.69 -26.56 1.60
N ILE A 20 -9.39 -25.95 0.64
CA ILE A 20 -8.96 -24.71 -0.02
C ILE A 20 -9.31 -23.57 0.96
N PRO A 21 -8.36 -22.75 1.44
CA PRO A 21 -8.71 -21.45 1.95
C PRO A 21 -8.92 -20.53 0.74
N THR A 22 -10.17 -20.13 0.59
CA THR A 22 -10.60 -18.91 -0.07
C THR A 22 -9.81 -17.70 0.43
N HIS A 23 -9.55 -16.74 -0.46
CA HIS A 23 -9.14 -15.35 -0.20
C HIS A 23 -8.79 -15.01 1.25
N LEU A 24 -7.50 -14.80 1.51
CA LEU A 24 -7.08 -14.01 2.67
C LEU A 24 -6.61 -12.66 2.13
N ALA A 25 -7.52 -11.68 2.16
CA ALA A 25 -7.12 -10.37 2.63
C ALA A 25 -6.40 -10.62 3.96
N ASN A 26 -5.17 -10.15 4.12
CA ASN A 26 -4.37 -10.47 5.30
C ASN A 26 -5.22 -10.18 6.56
N PRO A 27 -5.65 -11.22 7.30
CA PRO A 27 -6.22 -10.96 8.61
C PRO A 27 -5.16 -10.22 9.41
N ILE A 28 -5.57 -9.19 10.14
CA ILE A 28 -4.71 -8.55 11.13
C ILE A 28 -4.20 -9.68 12.02
N ASP A 29 -2.91 -9.98 11.89
CA ASP A 29 -2.26 -11.00 12.69
C ASP A 29 -2.26 -10.50 14.14
N ASN A 30 -3.22 -10.99 14.93
CA ASN A 30 -3.28 -10.77 16.36
C ASN A 30 -2.18 -11.56 17.12
N GLY A 31 -1.19 -12.12 16.41
CA GLY A 31 0.07 -12.55 16.97
C GLY A 31 0.82 -11.35 17.52
N LEU A 32 0.60 -11.08 18.81
CA LEU A 32 1.25 -10.07 19.65
C LEU A 32 2.68 -9.77 19.18
N VAL A 33 2.80 -8.75 18.35
CA VAL A 33 4.04 -7.98 18.24
C VAL A 33 4.25 -7.41 19.64
N ASP A 34 5.40 -7.70 20.24
CA ASP A 34 5.68 -7.25 21.60
C ASP A 34 5.46 -5.73 21.70
N SER A 35 4.53 -5.32 22.57
CA SER A 35 4.18 -3.91 22.76
C SER A 35 5.40 -3.08 23.15
N GLU A 36 6.42 -3.70 23.75
CA GLU A 36 7.69 -3.07 24.11
C GLU A 36 8.55 -2.76 22.87
N LEU A 37 8.57 -3.64 21.87
CA LEU A 37 9.25 -3.42 20.57
C LEU A 37 8.55 -2.36 19.70
N ILE A 38 7.22 -2.29 19.76
CA ILE A 38 6.45 -1.20 19.11
C ILE A 38 6.79 0.13 19.80
N HIS A 39 6.80 0.16 21.13
CA HIS A 39 7.13 1.38 21.88
C HIS A 39 8.56 1.86 21.57
N GLU A 40 9.56 0.97 21.59
CA GLU A 40 10.95 1.34 21.27
C GLU A 40 11.11 1.87 19.84
N CYS A 41 10.40 1.28 18.87
CA CYS A 41 10.49 1.76 17.49
C CYS A 41 9.89 3.16 17.29
N VAL A 42 8.85 3.51 18.04
CA VAL A 42 8.10 4.77 17.83
C VAL A 42 8.59 5.87 18.76
N THR A 43 9.09 5.54 19.94
CA THR A 43 9.63 6.52 20.89
C THR A 43 10.92 7.18 20.36
N HIS A 44 11.69 6.47 19.53
CA HIS A 44 12.97 6.97 19.00
C HIS A 44 12.92 7.46 17.55
N LYS A 45 11.75 7.47 16.89
CA LYS A 45 11.61 7.91 15.50
C LYS A 45 10.51 8.96 15.35
N ALA A 46 10.83 10.04 14.67
CA ALA A 46 9.87 11.03 14.23
C ALA A 46 9.23 10.60 12.90
N VAL A 47 7.94 10.89 12.75
CA VAL A 47 7.19 10.73 11.51
C VAL A 47 6.18 11.85 11.34
N GLU A 48 6.03 12.32 10.11
CA GLU A 48 5.01 13.26 9.66
C GLU A 48 3.80 12.46 9.15
N VAL A 49 2.73 12.40 9.94
CA VAL A 49 1.53 11.60 9.61
C VAL A 49 0.41 12.51 9.15
N ILE A 50 -0.15 12.23 7.97
CA ILE A 50 -1.36 12.88 7.47
C ILE A 50 -2.45 11.83 7.45
N LEU A 51 -3.46 12.01 8.30
CA LEU A 51 -4.59 11.11 8.40
C LEU A 51 -5.76 11.66 7.59
N LEU A 52 -6.23 10.89 6.60
CA LEU A 52 -7.37 11.22 5.77
C LEU A 52 -8.58 10.38 6.21
N LEU A 53 -9.60 11.05 6.74
CA LEU A 53 -10.82 10.41 7.26
C LEU A 53 -12.00 10.62 6.32
N ASP A 54 -12.66 9.54 5.95
CA ASP A 54 -13.87 9.56 5.13
C ASP A 54 -15.06 10.04 5.98
N ALA A 55 -15.60 11.19 5.61
CA ALA A 55 -16.77 11.82 6.21
C ALA A 55 -17.96 11.81 5.22
N SER A 56 -17.96 10.90 4.24
CA SER A 56 -19.04 10.78 3.26
C SER A 56 -20.35 10.31 3.89
N GLY A 57 -21.45 10.52 3.16
CA GLY A 57 -22.81 10.24 3.60
C GLY A 57 -23.08 8.77 3.97
N SER A 58 -22.29 7.81 3.46
CA SER A 58 -22.42 6.39 3.80
C SER A 58 -21.92 6.05 5.21
N ILE A 59 -21.03 6.87 5.76
CA ILE A 59 -20.41 6.67 7.08
C ILE A 59 -21.40 7.01 8.19
N GLY A 60 -21.93 8.23 8.17
CA GLY A 60 -22.77 8.80 9.23
C GLY A 60 -21.98 9.21 10.50
N ASP A 61 -22.58 10.10 11.29
CA ASP A 61 -21.91 10.77 12.43
C ASP A 61 -21.35 9.79 13.49
N ASP A 62 -22.13 8.78 13.88
CA ASP A 62 -21.70 7.83 14.92
C ASP A 62 -20.54 6.94 14.47
N THR A 63 -20.51 6.58 13.18
CA THR A 63 -19.40 5.81 12.60
C THR A 63 -18.17 6.70 12.40
N PHE A 64 -18.37 7.98 12.05
CA PHE A 64 -17.27 8.95 11.95
C PHE A 64 -16.56 9.16 13.29
N LYS A 65 -17.29 9.16 14.41
CA LYS A 65 -16.68 9.19 15.77
C LYS A 65 -15.74 8.01 16.03
N LYS A 66 -15.96 6.84 15.41
CA LYS A 66 -15.04 5.69 15.52
C LYS A 66 -13.73 5.95 14.78
N GLN A 67 -13.77 6.64 13.63
CA GLN A 67 -12.56 7.10 12.95
C GLN A 67 -11.79 8.13 13.77
N LEU A 68 -12.48 9.05 14.45
CA LEU A 68 -11.83 9.96 15.40
C LEU A 68 -11.21 9.21 16.59
N SER A 69 -11.89 8.18 17.12
CA SER A 69 -11.32 7.31 18.15
C SER A 69 -10.05 6.60 17.68
N PHE A 70 -10.05 6.10 16.44
CA PHE A 70 -8.88 5.50 15.83
C PHE A 70 -7.74 6.52 15.63
N ALA A 71 -8.04 7.75 15.22
CA ALA A 71 -7.06 8.82 15.14
C ALA A 71 -6.38 9.06 16.50
N MET A 72 -7.15 9.03 17.60
CA MET A 72 -6.60 9.11 18.96
C MET A 72 -5.75 7.89 19.33
N HIS A 73 -6.18 6.67 18.97
CA HIS A 73 -5.37 5.46 19.20
C HIS A 73 -4.03 5.54 18.46
N LEU A 74 -4.04 5.94 17.20
CA LEU A 74 -2.82 6.14 16.41
C LEU A 74 -1.93 7.23 17.01
N ALA A 75 -2.50 8.40 17.34
CA ALA A 75 -1.76 9.50 17.95
C ALA A 75 -1.09 9.09 19.27
N SER A 76 -1.74 8.23 20.07
CA SER A 76 -1.19 7.72 21.33
C SER A 76 0.03 6.80 21.15
N ARG A 77 0.23 6.26 19.95
CA ARG A 77 1.43 5.46 19.63
C ARG A 77 2.59 6.32 19.21
N LEU A 78 2.34 7.51 18.67
CA LEU A 78 3.35 8.42 18.17
C LEU A 78 3.97 9.26 19.29
N ASN A 79 5.27 9.57 19.17
CA ASN A 79 5.95 10.49 20.08
C ASN A 79 5.65 11.96 19.70
N ILE A 80 4.42 12.42 19.94
CA ILE A 80 3.99 13.78 19.57
C ILE A 80 4.73 14.84 20.40
N SER A 81 5.62 15.59 19.75
CA SER A 81 6.39 16.69 20.33
C SER A 81 6.95 17.59 19.23
N GLU A 82 7.54 18.74 19.59
CA GLU A 82 8.15 19.66 18.61
C GLU A 82 9.23 18.97 17.76
N GLU A 83 10.08 18.16 18.38
CA GLU A 83 11.14 17.40 17.70
C GLU A 83 10.72 15.98 17.30
N GLY A 84 9.66 15.43 17.91
CA GLY A 84 9.15 14.09 17.66
C GLY A 84 8.26 13.99 16.43
N SER A 85 7.19 13.22 16.49
CA SER A 85 6.24 13.05 15.38
C SER A 85 5.21 14.17 15.34
N HIS A 86 4.77 14.56 14.15
CA HIS A 86 3.64 15.48 13.97
C HIS A 86 2.50 14.78 13.24
N MET A 87 1.29 15.27 13.47
CA MET A 87 0.08 14.77 12.83
C MET A 87 -0.69 15.93 12.20
N ALA A 88 -1.17 15.72 10.97
CA ALA A 88 -2.20 16.51 10.32
C ALA A 88 -3.43 15.62 10.10
N LEU A 89 -4.60 16.24 10.05
CA LEU A 89 -5.86 15.53 9.78
C LEU A 89 -6.64 16.26 8.70
N ILE A 90 -6.99 15.52 7.65
CA ILE A 90 -7.90 15.94 6.60
C ILE A 90 -9.15 15.07 6.73
N GLN A 91 -10.32 15.69 6.90
CA GLN A 91 -11.57 14.98 6.66
C GLN A 91 -12.00 15.23 5.21
N TYR A 92 -12.65 14.26 4.58
CA TYR A 92 -13.13 14.44 3.21
C TYR A 92 -14.48 13.81 2.96
N ALA A 93 -15.28 14.49 2.16
CA ALA A 93 -16.53 14.00 1.62
C ALA A 93 -16.65 14.51 0.17
N GLU A 94 -17.60 15.41 -0.12
CA GLU A 94 -17.68 16.09 -1.41
C GLU A 94 -16.54 17.10 -1.59
N THR A 95 -16.16 17.78 -0.51
CA THR A 95 -15.00 18.68 -0.48
C THR A 95 -14.08 18.29 0.67
N PRO A 96 -12.77 18.12 0.44
CA PRO A 96 -11.83 17.83 1.51
C PRO A 96 -11.53 19.07 2.35
N LYS A 97 -11.39 18.90 3.66
CA LYS A 97 -11.07 19.96 4.62
C LYS A 97 -9.88 19.55 5.48
N LEU A 98 -8.86 20.41 5.49
CA LEU A 98 -7.76 20.31 6.45
C LEU A 98 -8.25 20.82 7.81
N GLU A 99 -8.32 19.93 8.80
CA GLU A 99 -8.76 20.28 10.16
C GLU A 99 -7.61 20.90 10.97
N PHE A 100 -6.41 20.37 10.81
CA PHE A 100 -5.17 20.95 11.33
C PHE A 100 -3.95 20.47 10.55
N SER A 101 -2.92 21.32 10.48
CA SER A 101 -1.68 21.06 9.75
C SER A 101 -0.62 20.37 10.61
N LEU A 102 0.44 19.87 9.96
CA LEU A 102 1.63 19.38 10.66
C LEU A 102 2.24 20.49 11.52
N GLY A 103 2.76 20.12 12.68
CA GLY A 103 3.38 21.04 13.64
C GLY A 103 2.41 21.98 14.38
N GLN A 104 1.10 21.96 14.06
CA GLN A 104 0.12 22.83 14.73
C GLN A 104 -0.11 22.42 16.19
N PHE A 105 -0.12 21.12 16.48
CA PHE A 105 -0.30 20.57 17.82
C PHE A 105 0.88 19.66 18.19
N ASN A 106 1.79 20.21 18.99
CA ASN A 106 3.02 19.52 19.43
C ASN A 106 2.92 18.93 20.83
N HIS A 107 1.71 18.81 21.38
CA HIS A 107 1.47 18.21 22.68
C HIS A 107 0.32 17.19 22.57
N PRO A 108 0.48 15.95 23.09
CA PRO A 108 -0.52 14.90 22.93
C PRO A 108 -1.94 15.32 23.35
N THR A 109 -2.05 16.03 24.48
CA THR A 109 -3.35 16.52 24.96
C THR A 109 -3.96 17.56 24.02
N GLN A 110 -3.19 18.48 23.44
CA GLN A 110 -3.75 19.47 22.51
C GLN A 110 -4.24 18.81 21.23
N LEU A 111 -3.50 17.82 20.72
CA LEU A 111 -3.88 17.03 19.55
C LEU A 111 -5.17 16.24 19.81
N GLU A 112 -5.28 15.58 20.97
CA GLU A 112 -6.49 14.85 21.36
C GLU A 112 -7.72 15.77 21.41
N TRP A 113 -7.59 16.94 22.03
CA TRP A 113 -8.66 17.93 22.10
C TRP A 113 -9.06 18.47 20.73
N ALA A 114 -8.11 18.61 19.80
CA ALA A 114 -8.40 19.02 18.43
C ALA A 114 -9.18 17.94 17.68
N ILE A 115 -8.76 16.68 17.77
CA ILE A 115 -9.41 15.54 17.11
C ILE A 115 -10.87 15.39 17.58
N GLN A 116 -11.13 15.51 18.89
CA GLN A 116 -12.48 15.34 19.46
C GLN A 116 -13.50 16.40 19.03
N ARG A 117 -13.04 17.55 18.51
CA ARG A 117 -13.91 18.67 18.11
C ARG A 117 -14.23 18.68 16.62
N ILE A 118 -13.74 17.70 15.87
CA ILE A 118 -13.96 17.63 14.43
C ILE A 118 -15.41 17.23 14.19
N GLU A 119 -16.14 18.10 13.50
CA GLU A 119 -17.55 17.89 13.15
C GLU A 119 -17.66 17.15 11.82
N TYR A 120 -18.59 16.19 11.76
CA TYR A 120 -18.89 15.40 10.57
C TYR A 120 -19.50 16.26 9.44
N GLN A 121 -18.99 16.14 8.21
CA GLN A 121 -19.42 16.98 7.08
C GLN A 121 -20.51 16.37 6.19
N SER A 122 -20.54 15.05 5.98
CA SER A 122 -21.41 14.37 5.02
C SER A 122 -21.21 14.82 3.56
N GLY A 123 -21.60 13.99 2.60
CA GLY A 123 -21.54 14.30 1.16
C GLY A 123 -21.11 13.13 0.29
N ALA A 124 -20.60 13.43 -0.91
CA ALA A 124 -19.99 12.46 -1.80
C ALA A 124 -18.68 11.88 -1.22
N THR A 125 -18.01 11.01 -1.98
CA THR A 125 -16.75 10.36 -1.56
C THR A 125 -15.66 10.70 -2.57
N ASN A 126 -15.03 11.88 -2.43
CA ASN A 126 -14.00 12.37 -3.35
C ASN A 126 -12.58 12.19 -2.76
N THR A 127 -12.11 10.94 -2.72
CA THR A 127 -10.81 10.57 -2.17
C THR A 127 -9.65 11.14 -2.98
N GLY A 128 -9.79 11.24 -4.31
CA GLY A 128 -8.79 11.83 -5.20
C GLY A 128 -8.48 13.29 -4.85
N GLN A 129 -9.52 14.10 -4.61
CA GLN A 129 -9.37 15.47 -4.13
C GLN A 129 -8.72 15.55 -2.74
N ALA A 130 -9.02 14.62 -1.85
CA ALA A 130 -8.38 14.58 -0.52
C ALA A 130 -6.87 14.29 -0.62
N LEU A 131 -6.47 13.41 -1.54
CA LEU A 131 -5.06 13.14 -1.85
C LEU A 131 -4.37 14.37 -2.45
N ARG A 132 -5.04 15.11 -3.35
CA ARG A 132 -4.53 16.40 -3.86
C ARG A 132 -4.36 17.44 -2.73
N LEU A 133 -5.34 17.56 -1.84
CA LEU A 133 -5.25 18.48 -0.70
C LEU A 133 -4.08 18.11 0.23
N THR A 134 -3.77 16.81 0.37
CA THR A 134 -2.58 16.36 1.10
C THR A 134 -1.31 16.95 0.50
N LEU A 135 -1.13 16.86 -0.83
CA LEU A 135 0.02 17.46 -1.52
C LEU A 135 0.08 18.98 -1.35
N GLU A 136 -1.05 19.66 -1.55
CA GLU A 136 -1.10 21.13 -1.58
C GLU A 136 -0.95 21.75 -0.18
N LYS A 137 -1.58 21.15 0.82
CA LYS A 137 -1.72 21.72 2.17
C LYS A 137 -1.33 20.77 3.29
N GLY A 138 -1.66 19.48 3.18
CA GLY A 138 -1.40 18.51 4.25
C GLY A 138 0.09 18.32 4.57
N LEU A 139 0.95 18.42 3.54
CA LEU A 139 2.41 18.34 3.69
C LEU A 139 3.08 19.66 4.09
N GLN A 140 2.32 20.76 4.21
CA GLN A 140 2.88 22.03 4.68
C GLN A 140 3.30 21.87 6.14
N GLY A 141 4.55 22.22 6.44
CA GLY A 141 5.16 22.01 7.76
C GLY A 141 5.91 20.69 7.90
N ALA A 142 5.85 19.78 6.92
CA ALA A 142 6.63 18.55 6.95
C ALA A 142 8.14 18.84 6.96
N ARG A 143 8.85 18.28 7.92
CA ARG A 143 10.30 18.52 8.09
C ARG A 143 11.12 17.68 7.12
N THR A 144 12.21 18.27 6.62
CA THR A 144 13.12 17.58 5.70
C THR A 144 13.85 16.45 6.42
N GLY A 145 13.99 15.30 5.75
CA GLY A 145 14.64 14.12 6.31
C GLY A 145 13.78 13.35 7.32
N ILE A 146 12.58 13.85 7.63
CA ILE A 146 11.60 13.12 8.42
C ILE A 146 10.66 12.34 7.47
N PRO A 147 10.50 11.04 7.71
CA PRO A 147 9.42 10.20 7.22
C PRO A 147 8.05 10.87 6.99
N LYS A 148 7.48 10.81 5.78
CA LYS A 148 6.10 11.27 5.48
C LYS A 148 5.16 10.09 5.21
N VAL A 149 4.07 9.98 5.97
CA VAL A 149 3.02 8.97 5.78
C VAL A 149 1.68 9.65 5.51
N ALA A 150 0.95 9.19 4.51
CA ALA A 150 -0.47 9.45 4.36
C ALA A 150 -1.26 8.17 4.67
N ILE A 151 -2.24 8.23 5.55
CA ILE A 151 -3.12 7.10 5.90
C ILE A 151 -4.53 7.46 5.46
N VAL A 152 -5.09 6.72 4.52
CA VAL A 152 -6.46 6.90 4.02
C VAL A 152 -7.37 5.88 4.69
N ILE A 153 -8.45 6.32 5.32
CA ILE A 153 -9.51 5.45 5.83
C ILE A 153 -10.75 5.68 4.97
N THR A 154 -11.34 4.63 4.40
CA THR A 154 -12.56 4.72 3.56
C THR A 154 -13.42 3.47 3.68
N ASP A 155 -14.74 3.60 3.53
CA ASP A 155 -15.69 2.48 3.47
C ASP A 155 -16.12 2.09 2.05
N GLY A 156 -15.69 2.85 1.04
CA GLY A 156 -16.32 2.80 -0.28
C GLY A 156 -15.40 3.05 -1.46
N GLN A 157 -16.03 3.21 -2.61
CA GLN A 157 -15.38 3.56 -3.87
C GLN A 157 -15.37 5.08 -4.04
N SER A 158 -14.21 5.62 -4.43
CA SER A 158 -14.09 7.04 -4.78
C SER A 158 -14.90 7.38 -6.03
N GLN A 159 -15.50 8.56 -6.04
CA GLN A 159 -16.26 9.11 -7.18
C GLN A 159 -15.40 9.93 -8.16
N ASP A 160 -14.13 10.13 -7.83
CA ASP A 160 -13.10 10.80 -8.63
C ASP A 160 -11.86 9.91 -8.85
N ASP A 161 -10.92 10.37 -9.68
CA ASP A 161 -9.68 9.61 -9.93
C ASP A 161 -8.73 9.67 -8.73
N VAL A 162 -8.37 8.50 -8.23
CA VAL A 162 -7.37 8.33 -7.16
C VAL A 162 -5.98 8.03 -7.72
N SER A 163 -5.86 7.60 -8.97
CA SER A 163 -4.60 7.08 -9.51
C SER A 163 -3.54 8.16 -9.67
N GLU A 164 -3.87 9.25 -10.38
CA GLU A 164 -2.95 10.37 -10.59
C GLU A 164 -2.49 11.03 -9.27
N PRO A 165 -3.39 11.47 -8.36
CA PRO A 165 -2.95 12.16 -7.14
C PRO A 165 -2.18 11.25 -6.19
N SER A 166 -2.46 9.95 -6.18
CA SER A 166 -1.68 8.99 -5.40
C SER A 166 -0.27 8.79 -5.96
N GLN A 167 -0.12 8.78 -7.29
CA GLN A 167 1.20 8.73 -7.91
C GLN A 167 2.01 9.97 -7.53
N LEU A 168 1.40 11.16 -7.61
CA LEU A 168 2.07 12.42 -7.22
C LEU A 168 2.52 12.43 -5.75
N LEU A 169 1.74 11.85 -4.84
CA LEU A 169 2.15 11.67 -3.43
C LEU A 169 3.37 10.76 -3.30
N ARG A 170 3.36 9.63 -4.01
CA ARG A 170 4.49 8.68 -3.99
C ARG A 170 5.76 9.29 -4.61
N ASP A 171 5.61 10.01 -5.71
CA ASP A 171 6.71 10.75 -6.36
C ASP A 171 7.30 11.84 -5.44
N ALA A 172 6.50 12.33 -4.47
CA ALA A 172 6.93 13.27 -3.42
C ALA A 172 7.48 12.59 -2.15
N ASP A 173 7.87 11.31 -2.25
CA ASP A 173 8.38 10.46 -1.17
C ASP A 173 7.40 10.33 0.03
N VAL A 174 6.09 10.31 -0.25
CA VAL A 174 5.06 10.03 0.77
C VAL A 174 4.66 8.56 0.72
N MET A 175 4.76 7.88 1.86
CA MET A 175 4.26 6.51 1.99
C MET A 175 2.75 6.51 2.22
N VAL A 176 2.01 5.99 1.26
CA VAL A 176 0.55 5.93 1.34
C VAL A 176 0.11 4.56 1.87
N TYR A 177 -0.68 4.59 2.94
CA TYR A 177 -1.41 3.47 3.52
C TYR A 177 -2.90 3.65 3.28
N ALA A 178 -3.61 2.54 3.10
CA ALA A 178 -5.04 2.55 2.92
C ALA A 178 -5.70 1.53 3.84
N ILE A 179 -6.69 1.97 4.61
CA ILE A 179 -7.54 1.17 5.47
C ILE A 179 -8.93 1.15 4.84
N GLY A 180 -9.27 0.01 4.23
CA GLY A 180 -10.60 -0.25 3.74
C GLY A 180 -11.47 -0.83 4.85
N VAL A 181 -12.58 -0.18 5.16
CA VAL A 181 -13.55 -0.66 6.14
C VAL A 181 -14.74 -1.28 5.43
N THR A 182 -15.16 -2.46 5.88
CA THR A 182 -16.17 -3.34 5.25
C THR A 182 -15.68 -4.05 3.97
N ASN A 183 -16.50 -4.98 3.47
CA ASN A 183 -16.26 -5.70 2.23
C ASN A 183 -16.74 -4.95 0.96
N LEU A 184 -17.25 -3.73 1.11
CA LEU A 184 -17.73 -2.90 0.00
C LEU A 184 -16.62 -2.06 -0.65
N VAL A 185 -15.44 -2.03 -0.04
CA VAL A 185 -14.29 -1.29 -0.53
C VAL A 185 -13.75 -1.86 -1.83
N ASN A 186 -13.41 -0.97 -2.76
CA ASN A 186 -12.74 -1.35 -3.97
C ASN A 186 -11.23 -1.54 -3.69
N VAL A 187 -10.82 -2.78 -3.43
CA VAL A 187 -9.42 -3.15 -3.14
C VAL A 187 -8.46 -2.70 -4.24
N HIS A 188 -8.91 -2.62 -5.50
CA HIS A 188 -8.09 -2.08 -6.59
C HIS A 188 -7.79 -0.58 -6.40
N GLN A 189 -8.78 0.23 -6.02
CA GLN A 189 -8.53 1.64 -5.69
C GLN A 189 -7.59 1.76 -4.48
N LEU A 190 -7.72 0.90 -3.47
CA LEU A 190 -6.78 0.87 -2.34
C LEU A 190 -5.34 0.61 -2.82
N HIS A 191 -5.14 -0.36 -3.72
CA HIS A 191 -3.82 -0.62 -4.31
C HIS A 191 -3.30 0.52 -5.18
N GLN A 192 -4.16 1.17 -5.95
CA GLN A 192 -3.79 2.37 -6.73
C GLN A 192 -3.34 3.50 -5.82
N MET A 193 -3.95 3.65 -4.64
CA MET A 193 -3.55 4.64 -3.65
C MET A 193 -2.21 4.32 -3.02
N THR A 194 -2.02 3.09 -2.54
CA THR A 194 -0.80 2.74 -1.82
C THR A 194 0.40 2.49 -2.71
N GLY A 195 0.20 2.03 -3.94
CA GLY A 195 1.26 1.55 -4.84
C GLY A 195 1.98 0.29 -4.33
N ASN A 196 1.59 -0.26 -3.17
CA ASN A 196 2.15 -1.46 -2.59
C ASN A 196 1.06 -2.21 -1.81
N PRO A 197 0.75 -3.47 -2.16
CA PRO A 197 -0.32 -4.23 -1.52
C PRO A 197 -0.09 -4.48 -0.02
N VAL A 198 1.16 -4.47 0.46
CA VAL A 198 1.49 -4.66 1.89
C VAL A 198 1.05 -3.48 2.76
N ARG A 199 0.78 -2.31 2.15
CA ARG A 199 0.28 -1.12 2.85
C ARG A 199 -1.25 -0.99 2.84
N VAL A 200 -1.95 -2.01 2.34
CA VAL A 200 -3.41 -2.09 2.38
C VAL A 200 -3.85 -2.93 3.56
N PHE A 201 -4.71 -2.35 4.39
CA PHE A 201 -5.35 -2.98 5.54
C PHE A 201 -6.84 -3.03 5.26
N THR A 202 -7.48 -4.15 5.59
CA THR A 202 -8.93 -4.29 5.45
C THR A 202 -9.51 -4.80 6.76
N VAL A 203 -10.58 -4.16 7.21
CA VAL A 203 -11.34 -4.57 8.39
C VAL A 203 -12.80 -4.78 8.02
N GLU A 204 -13.48 -5.66 8.73
CA GLU A 204 -14.88 -6.02 8.44
C GLU A 204 -15.87 -4.95 8.90
N SER A 205 -15.49 -4.15 9.91
CA SER A 205 -16.35 -3.10 10.45
C SER A 205 -15.54 -1.98 11.11
N PHE A 206 -16.18 -0.83 11.30
CA PHE A 206 -15.60 0.32 12.01
C PHE A 206 -15.26 0.03 13.49
N GLU A 207 -15.82 -1.03 14.08
CA GLU A 207 -15.45 -1.44 15.46
C GLU A 207 -14.03 -2.00 15.53
N GLN A 208 -13.50 -2.49 14.40
CA GLN A 208 -12.13 -2.99 14.29
C GLN A 208 -11.11 -1.88 14.01
N LEU A 209 -11.54 -0.62 13.95
CA LEU A 209 -10.63 0.54 14.02
C LEU A 209 -10.16 0.76 15.46
N ASP A 210 -9.54 -0.27 16.03
CA ASP A 210 -9.17 -0.35 17.43
C ASP A 210 -7.67 -0.13 17.65
N ARG A 211 -7.23 -0.36 18.90
CA ARG A 211 -5.81 -0.25 19.26
C ARG A 211 -4.94 -1.30 18.57
N ALA A 212 -5.45 -2.51 18.33
CA ALA A 212 -4.67 -3.57 17.70
C ALA A 212 -4.39 -3.24 16.23
N LEU A 213 -5.34 -2.63 15.52
CA LEU A 213 -5.08 -2.09 14.19
C LEU A 213 -4.08 -0.93 14.23
N ALA A 214 -4.21 -0.01 15.18
CA ALA A 214 -3.26 1.10 15.33
C ALA A 214 -1.84 0.59 15.61
N ASP A 215 -1.70 -0.43 16.46
CA ASP A 215 -0.44 -1.12 16.75
C ASP A 215 0.13 -1.78 15.51
N SER A 216 -0.69 -2.51 14.75
CA SER A 216 -0.30 -3.17 13.50
C SER A 216 0.16 -2.16 12.44
N LEU A 217 -0.56 -1.06 12.28
CA LEU A 217 -0.22 0.00 11.34
C LEU A 217 1.08 0.70 11.75
N THR A 218 1.21 1.04 13.02
CA THR A 218 2.41 1.68 13.58
C THR A 218 3.63 0.77 13.43
N TRP A 219 3.47 -0.53 13.73
CA TRP A 219 4.50 -1.53 13.50
C TRP A 219 4.88 -1.65 12.02
N SER A 220 3.89 -1.60 11.12
CA SER A 220 4.13 -1.56 9.69
C SER A 220 4.90 -0.31 9.29
N MET A 221 4.57 0.89 9.78
CA MET A 221 5.36 2.12 9.55
C MET A 221 6.79 2.01 10.10
N CYS A 222 6.97 1.21 11.15
CA CYS A 222 8.23 0.96 11.81
C CYS A 222 9.15 -0.04 11.07
N LYS A 223 8.55 -1.11 10.55
CA LYS A 223 9.18 -2.18 9.74
C LYS A 223 9.36 -1.81 8.28
N THR A 224 8.40 -1.06 7.72
CA THR A 224 8.52 -0.41 6.43
C THR A 224 9.55 0.65 6.67
N GLU A 225 10.79 0.22 6.57
CA GLU A 225 11.95 0.98 6.89
C GLU A 225 11.79 2.34 6.20
N PHE A 226 11.47 3.34 7.01
CA PHE A 226 11.61 4.74 6.68
C PHE A 226 13.10 5.04 6.54
N ARG A 227 13.70 4.36 5.58
CA ARG A 227 15.10 4.33 5.28
C ARG A 227 15.22 4.68 3.81
N PRO A 228 16.17 5.55 3.47
CA PRO A 228 16.89 5.38 2.22
C PRO A 228 17.31 3.90 2.15
N GLY A 229 16.58 3.11 1.37
CA GLY A 229 16.90 1.72 1.07
C GLY A 229 15.67 0.88 0.72
N THR A 230 14.46 1.32 1.08
CA THR A 230 13.25 0.61 0.64
C THR A 230 13.03 0.83 -0.85
N PRO A 231 12.96 -0.24 -1.65
CA PRO A 231 12.81 -0.12 -3.08
C PRO A 231 11.38 0.27 -3.48
N GLU A 232 11.24 1.36 -4.20
CA GLU A 232 10.08 1.75 -4.98
C GLU A 232 9.88 0.77 -6.14
N ILE A 233 8.69 0.21 -6.28
CA ILE A 233 8.33 -0.71 -7.36
C ILE A 233 7.83 0.10 -8.57
N ILE A 234 8.42 -0.15 -9.74
CA ILE A 234 8.05 0.48 -11.01
C ILE A 234 7.21 -0.50 -11.82
N CYS A 235 5.93 -0.18 -12.01
CA CYS A 235 5.01 -0.91 -12.88
C CYS A 235 4.68 -0.06 -14.12
N GLY A 236 5.39 -0.29 -15.23
CA GLY A 236 5.14 0.38 -16.51
C GLY A 236 4.33 -0.48 -17.48
N PRO A 237 3.85 0.08 -18.61
CA PRO A 237 3.02 -0.66 -19.57
C PRO A 237 3.75 -1.82 -20.26
N ASP A 238 5.07 -1.75 -20.38
CA ASP A 238 5.94 -2.70 -21.08
C ASP A 238 7.19 -3.09 -20.27
N ARG A 239 7.29 -2.61 -19.03
CA ARG A 239 8.51 -2.68 -18.21
C ARG A 239 8.19 -2.83 -16.73
N ILE A 240 9.04 -3.56 -16.03
CA ILE A 240 8.96 -3.76 -14.57
C ILE A 240 10.32 -3.43 -13.98
N GLY A 241 10.32 -2.83 -12.80
CA GLY A 241 11.58 -2.43 -12.20
C GLY A 241 11.44 -2.02 -10.77
N VAL A 242 12.55 -1.50 -10.28
CA VAL A 242 12.67 -1.01 -8.92
C VAL A 242 13.67 0.14 -8.90
N LYS A 243 13.39 1.12 -8.05
CA LYS A 243 14.31 2.20 -7.69
C LYS A 243 14.47 2.22 -6.17
N ALA A 244 15.66 2.50 -5.67
CA ALA A 244 15.92 2.63 -4.24
C ALA A 244 16.88 3.79 -4.00
N SER A 245 16.72 4.46 -2.86
CA SER A 245 17.66 5.49 -2.41
C SER A 245 18.58 4.89 -1.36
N THR A 246 19.86 5.22 -1.28
CA THR A 246 20.77 4.69 -0.25
C THR A 246 21.30 5.79 0.66
N LYS A 247 21.60 5.44 1.92
CA LYS A 247 22.18 6.39 2.89
C LYS A 247 23.62 6.80 2.53
N GLN A 248 24.37 5.85 1.97
CA GLN A 248 25.75 6.04 1.51
C GLN A 248 25.83 5.78 0.00
N PRO A 249 26.82 6.37 -0.70
CA PRO A 249 27.06 6.07 -2.11
C PRO A 249 27.13 4.56 -2.35
N PHE A 250 26.42 4.07 -3.36
CA PHE A 250 26.37 2.67 -3.73
C PHE A 250 27.41 2.40 -4.84
N GLU A 251 28.36 1.53 -4.55
CA GLU A 251 29.42 1.10 -5.49
C GLU A 251 29.18 -0.31 -6.06
N GLY A 252 28.02 -0.88 -5.75
CA GLY A 252 27.62 -2.22 -6.10
C GLY A 252 26.90 -2.34 -7.44
N ASN A 253 26.23 -3.46 -7.66
CA ASN A 253 25.40 -3.69 -8.85
C ASN A 253 23.96 -4.03 -8.47
N VAL A 254 23.02 -3.59 -9.30
CA VAL A 254 21.61 -3.99 -9.26
C VAL A 254 21.32 -4.84 -10.49
N PHE A 255 20.80 -6.06 -10.31
CA PHE A 255 20.57 -6.99 -11.42
C PHE A 255 19.38 -7.90 -11.19
N VAL A 256 18.83 -8.46 -12.28
CA VAL A 256 17.80 -9.52 -12.17
C VAL A 256 18.45 -10.83 -11.73
N MET A 257 17.85 -11.52 -10.77
CA MET A 257 18.33 -12.80 -10.23
C MET A 257 18.62 -13.78 -11.38
N ASP A 258 19.77 -14.46 -11.31
CA ASP A 258 20.30 -15.37 -12.33
C ASP A 258 20.72 -14.74 -13.68
N HIS A 259 20.61 -13.41 -13.83
CA HIS A 259 20.92 -12.67 -15.06
C HIS A 259 22.07 -11.64 -14.88
N TYR A 260 23.02 -11.90 -13.99
CA TYR A 260 24.13 -10.96 -13.71
C TYR A 260 25.05 -10.68 -14.92
N HIS A 261 25.17 -11.64 -15.84
CA HIS A 261 26.05 -11.53 -17.02
C HIS A 261 25.42 -10.79 -18.20
N ASP A 262 24.12 -10.53 -18.14
CA ASP A 262 23.39 -9.84 -19.18
C ASP A 262 23.42 -8.33 -18.91
N GLU A 263 24.11 -7.55 -19.76
CA GLU A 263 24.27 -6.09 -19.55
C GLU A 263 22.94 -5.32 -19.57
N GLU A 264 21.92 -5.86 -20.24
CA GLU A 264 20.56 -5.32 -20.26
C GLU A 264 19.78 -5.58 -18.97
N CYS A 265 20.17 -6.62 -18.21
CA CYS A 265 19.54 -7.02 -16.95
C CYS A 265 20.33 -6.56 -15.72
N ARG A 266 21.31 -5.65 -15.91
CA ARG A 266 22.18 -5.12 -14.86
C ARG A 266 22.41 -3.63 -14.99
N ALA A 267 22.48 -2.96 -13.85
CA ALA A 267 22.97 -1.60 -13.70
C ALA A 267 24.05 -1.53 -12.62
N GLY A 268 25.22 -1.01 -12.99
CA GLY A 268 26.30 -0.66 -12.07
C GLY A 268 26.38 0.85 -11.82
N PRO A 269 27.38 1.31 -11.05
CA PRO A 269 27.56 2.72 -10.69
C PRO A 269 27.62 3.67 -11.89
N GLU A 270 28.09 3.19 -13.04
CA GLU A 270 28.16 3.93 -14.30
C GLU A 270 26.79 4.30 -14.88
N LYS A 271 25.73 3.58 -14.51
CA LYS A 271 24.36 3.83 -15.01
C LYS A 271 23.51 4.65 -14.03
N PHE A 272 24.01 4.97 -12.84
CA PHE A 272 23.27 5.72 -11.83
C PHE A 272 23.59 7.23 -11.93
N PRO A 273 22.61 8.10 -12.23
CA PRO A 273 22.82 9.55 -12.29
C PRO A 273 23.26 10.14 -10.94
N ASP A 274 22.81 9.53 -9.85
CA ASP A 274 23.23 9.82 -8.49
C ASP A 274 23.63 8.50 -7.82
N SER A 275 24.82 8.46 -7.23
CA SER A 275 25.35 7.32 -6.46
C SER A 275 24.45 6.89 -5.29
N ARG A 276 23.50 7.72 -4.88
CA ARG A 276 22.50 7.42 -3.85
C ARG A 276 21.14 7.04 -4.41
N SER A 277 20.89 7.17 -5.71
CA SER A 277 19.64 6.78 -6.36
C SER A 277 19.92 5.64 -7.34
N ILE A 278 19.67 4.42 -6.89
CA ILE A 278 19.98 3.19 -7.62
C ILE A 278 18.71 2.49 -8.07
N GLY A 279 18.82 1.59 -9.04
CA GLY A 279 17.66 0.86 -9.51
C GLY A 279 17.88 0.15 -10.83
N LEU A 280 16.89 -0.62 -11.24
CA LEU A 280 16.89 -1.31 -12.51
C LEU A 280 15.46 -1.42 -13.02
N THR A 281 15.27 -1.11 -14.30
CA THR A 281 14.00 -1.35 -14.99
C THR A 281 14.28 -2.20 -16.21
N VAL A 282 13.56 -3.30 -16.34
CA VAL A 282 13.72 -4.27 -17.44
C VAL A 282 12.42 -4.39 -18.23
N PRO A 283 12.49 -4.59 -19.55
CA PRO A 283 11.30 -4.82 -20.36
C PRO A 283 10.72 -6.20 -20.08
N PHE A 284 9.41 -6.37 -20.27
CA PHE A 284 8.74 -7.67 -20.08
C PHE A 284 9.22 -8.77 -21.04
N SER A 285 9.91 -8.40 -22.12
CA SER A 285 10.42 -9.31 -23.14
C SER A 285 11.82 -9.86 -22.86
N ALA A 286 12.49 -9.41 -21.80
CA ALA A 286 13.85 -9.80 -21.45
C ALA A 286 13.97 -10.24 -19.99
N CYS A 287 15.17 -10.66 -19.58
CA CYS A 287 15.54 -10.95 -18.18
C CYS A 287 14.61 -11.94 -17.45
N ASN A 288 13.97 -12.86 -18.19
CA ASN A 288 13.07 -13.88 -17.67
C ASN A 288 11.96 -13.33 -16.75
N VAL A 289 11.39 -12.17 -17.10
CA VAL A 289 10.23 -11.62 -16.39
C VAL A 289 9.06 -12.59 -16.47
N HIS A 290 8.63 -13.10 -15.32
CA HIS A 290 7.61 -14.14 -15.23
C HIS A 290 6.21 -13.54 -15.34
N ARG A 291 5.39 -14.05 -16.25
CA ARG A 291 4.03 -13.54 -16.50
C ARG A 291 3.02 -14.66 -16.41
N TYR A 292 2.01 -14.50 -15.57
CA TYR A 292 0.93 -15.48 -15.44
C TYR A 292 -0.43 -14.80 -15.34
N ARG A 293 -1.44 -15.45 -15.92
CA ARG A 293 -2.81 -14.96 -15.91
C ARG A 293 -3.46 -15.29 -14.57
N SER A 294 -4.23 -14.34 -14.07
CA SER A 294 -5.16 -14.54 -12.96
C SER A 294 -6.58 -14.54 -13.50
N LEU A 295 -7.38 -15.49 -13.04
CA LEU A 295 -8.80 -15.59 -13.40
C LEU A 295 -9.70 -14.81 -12.43
N ASN A 296 -9.22 -14.55 -11.22
CA ASN A 296 -9.95 -13.83 -10.19
C ASN A 296 -8.97 -13.11 -9.23
N PRO A 297 -8.76 -11.79 -9.35
CA PRO A 297 -9.30 -10.88 -10.38
C PRO A 297 -8.75 -11.19 -11.78
N LYS A 298 -9.52 -10.91 -12.83
CA LYS A 298 -9.08 -11.08 -14.22
C LYS A 298 -7.95 -10.11 -14.55
N GLY A 299 -6.81 -10.66 -14.95
CA GLY A 299 -5.65 -9.86 -15.31
C GLY A 299 -4.38 -10.68 -15.45
N ILE A 300 -3.24 -9.99 -15.45
CA ILE A 300 -1.92 -10.59 -15.61
C ILE A 300 -1.03 -10.11 -14.47
N PHE A 301 -0.45 -11.06 -13.74
CA PHE A 301 0.66 -10.79 -12.85
C PHE A 301 1.96 -10.83 -13.63
N VAL A 302 2.85 -9.88 -13.33
CA VAL A 302 4.19 -9.75 -13.88
C VAL A 302 5.15 -9.69 -12.71
N GLU A 303 6.10 -10.63 -12.65
CA GLU A 303 7.03 -10.80 -11.53
C GLU A 303 8.48 -10.82 -11.99
N VAL A 304 9.36 -10.23 -11.19
CA VAL A 304 10.81 -10.33 -11.35
C VAL A 304 11.50 -10.25 -9.98
N SER A 305 12.58 -11.00 -9.78
CA SER A 305 13.41 -10.91 -8.58
C SER A 305 14.65 -10.07 -8.89
N ILE A 306 14.87 -8.99 -8.16
CA ILE A 306 15.99 -8.07 -8.37
C ILE A 306 16.90 -8.08 -7.15
N VAL A 307 18.20 -8.20 -7.39
CA VAL A 307 19.25 -8.29 -6.38
C VAL A 307 19.99 -6.97 -6.30
N PHE A 308 20.12 -6.45 -5.08
CA PHE A 308 20.98 -5.34 -4.70
C PHE A 308 22.25 -5.92 -4.07
N MET A 309 23.32 -5.96 -4.86
CA MET A 309 24.62 -6.45 -4.41
C MET A 309 25.49 -5.27 -4.01
N PHE A 310 25.75 -5.11 -2.71
CA PHE A 310 26.45 -3.94 -2.16
C PHE A 310 27.97 -3.98 -2.38
N HIS A 311 28.51 -5.16 -2.66
CA HIS A 311 29.93 -5.35 -2.96
C HIS A 311 30.13 -5.52 -4.47
N SER A 312 31.17 -4.91 -5.06
CA SER A 312 31.36 -4.89 -6.51
C SER A 312 31.75 -6.24 -7.14
N LEU A 313 32.27 -7.18 -6.35
CA LEU A 313 32.87 -8.43 -6.86
C LEU A 313 32.13 -9.73 -6.51
N PHE A 314 31.36 -9.76 -5.42
CA PHE A 314 30.77 -11.02 -4.93
C PHE A 314 29.57 -10.76 -4.03
N MET A 315 28.67 -11.75 -3.97
CA MET A 315 27.51 -11.66 -3.10
C MET A 315 27.90 -11.86 -1.63
N THR A 316 27.29 -11.06 -0.76
CA THR A 316 27.53 -11.01 0.67
C THR A 316 26.23 -11.24 1.46
N LYS A 317 26.34 -11.50 2.76
CA LYS A 317 25.17 -11.64 3.66
C LYS A 317 24.34 -10.35 3.75
N THR A 318 24.90 -9.21 3.35
CA THR A 318 24.24 -7.90 3.35
C THR A 318 23.48 -7.59 2.06
N ASP A 319 23.59 -8.43 1.04
CA ASP A 319 22.85 -8.24 -0.20
C ASP A 319 21.37 -8.54 -0.01
N GLN A 320 20.55 -7.80 -0.76
CA GLN A 320 19.10 -7.87 -0.63
C GLN A 320 18.48 -8.31 -1.95
N THR A 321 17.57 -9.28 -1.88
CA THR A 321 16.75 -9.67 -3.01
C THR A 321 15.33 -9.15 -2.79
N VAL A 322 14.82 -8.45 -3.79
CA VAL A 322 13.49 -7.85 -3.81
C VAL A 322 12.67 -8.55 -4.85
N LYS A 323 11.57 -9.17 -4.43
CA LYS A 323 10.56 -9.70 -5.35
C LYS A 323 9.63 -8.57 -5.76
N VAL A 324 9.70 -8.19 -7.03
CA VAL A 324 8.84 -7.17 -7.63
C VAL A 324 7.67 -7.88 -8.31
N GLN A 325 6.44 -7.46 -7.99
CA GLN A 325 5.22 -8.00 -8.57
C GLN A 325 4.29 -6.85 -8.94
N CYS A 326 3.88 -6.79 -10.20
CA CYS A 326 2.90 -5.86 -10.74
C CYS A 326 1.68 -6.63 -11.24
N PHE A 327 0.48 -6.13 -10.98
CA PHE A 327 -0.76 -6.71 -11.49
C PHE A 327 -1.42 -5.76 -12.49
N TYR A 328 -1.71 -6.26 -13.69
CA TYR A 328 -2.37 -5.52 -14.75
C TYR A 328 -3.76 -6.10 -14.95
N MET A 329 -4.78 -5.34 -14.55
CA MET A 329 -6.17 -5.75 -14.71
C MET A 329 -6.60 -5.69 -16.17
N GLU A 330 -7.42 -6.66 -16.56
CA GLU A 330 -8.16 -6.60 -17.82
C GLU A 330 -9.27 -5.55 -17.67
N ALA A 331 -9.27 -4.53 -18.53
CA ALA A 331 -10.28 -3.47 -18.45
C ALA A 331 -11.63 -4.00 -18.94
N ASP A 332 -12.65 -3.98 -18.08
CA ASP A 332 -14.05 -4.15 -18.48
C ASP A 332 -14.47 -2.92 -19.30
N LYS A 333 -14.26 -2.97 -20.62
CA LYS A 333 -14.76 -1.95 -21.54
C LYS A 333 -16.27 -2.07 -21.65
N HIS A 334 -17.00 -1.36 -20.79
CA HIS A 334 -18.41 -1.05 -21.05
C HIS A 334 -18.49 -0.05 -22.20
N VAL A 335 -18.71 -0.55 -23.42
CA VAL A 335 -19.02 0.30 -24.57
C VAL A 335 -20.46 0.78 -24.43
N THR A 336 -20.67 1.95 -23.83
CA THR A 336 -21.97 2.61 -23.82
C THR A 336 -22.16 3.32 -25.16
N VAL A 337 -22.74 2.61 -26.14
CA VAL A 337 -23.21 3.26 -27.37
C VAL A 337 -24.51 3.99 -27.05
N PRO A 338 -24.62 5.32 -27.23
CA PRO A 338 -25.89 6.01 -27.12
C PRO A 338 -26.77 5.59 -28.31
N LEU A 339 -27.66 4.62 -28.10
CA LEU A 339 -28.73 4.32 -29.03
C LEU A 339 -29.83 5.37 -28.83
N SER A 340 -29.91 6.34 -29.75
CA SER A 340 -31.09 7.20 -29.85
C SER A 340 -32.24 6.39 -30.45
N VAL A 341 -33.05 5.78 -29.59
CA VAL A 341 -34.31 5.17 -30.00
C VAL A 341 -35.36 6.28 -30.04
N ARG A 342 -35.73 6.74 -31.24
CA ARG A 342 -37.03 7.43 -31.41
C ARG A 342 -38.10 6.34 -31.41
N THR A 343 -38.80 6.18 -30.29
CA THR A 343 -40.07 5.45 -30.28
C THR A 343 -41.22 6.41 -30.02
N SER A 344 -42.17 6.43 -30.95
CA SER A 344 -43.55 6.67 -30.59
C SER A 344 -44.03 5.43 -29.84
N ASN A 345 -44.51 5.63 -28.61
CA ASN A 345 -45.03 4.66 -27.65
C ASN A 345 -44.03 3.82 -26.82
N SER A 346 -44.34 3.83 -25.52
CA SER A 346 -43.63 3.27 -24.39
C SER A 346 -43.58 1.75 -24.38
N GLN A 347 -42.37 1.18 -24.20
CA GLN A 347 -42.09 0.01 -23.35
C GLN A 347 -40.56 -0.18 -23.29
N ASN A 348 -39.98 -0.06 -22.09
CA ASN A 348 -38.53 -0.30 -21.89
C ASN A 348 -38.26 -1.80 -21.86
N PHE A 349 -37.61 -2.33 -22.89
CA PHE A 349 -37.00 -3.66 -22.87
C PHE A 349 -35.50 -3.53 -22.61
N ARG A 350 -34.99 -4.24 -21.59
CA ARG A 350 -33.55 -4.46 -21.39
C ARG A 350 -33.14 -5.65 -22.25
N ILE A 351 -32.33 -5.41 -23.27
CA ILE A 351 -31.68 -6.47 -24.05
C ILE A 351 -30.19 -6.42 -23.72
N SER A 352 -29.68 -7.50 -23.11
CA SER A 352 -28.25 -7.71 -22.88
C SER A 352 -27.70 -8.49 -24.06
N ILE A 353 -26.75 -7.92 -24.81
CA ILE A 353 -26.04 -8.62 -25.89
C ILE A 353 -24.65 -8.99 -25.34
N PHE A 354 -24.36 -10.28 -25.26
CA PHE A 354 -23.02 -10.80 -25.02
C PHE A 354 -22.30 -10.93 -26.36
N LEU A 355 -21.12 -10.33 -26.49
CA LEU A 355 -20.20 -10.58 -27.59
C LEU A 355 -19.00 -11.34 -27.01
N ASP A 356 -18.93 -12.63 -27.30
CA ASP A 356 -17.74 -13.45 -27.04
C ASP A 356 -16.71 -13.19 -28.16
N PHE A 357 -15.51 -12.77 -27.78
CA PHE A 357 -14.32 -12.80 -28.64
C PHE A 357 -13.14 -13.40 -27.90
#